data_AF-A0A5N5M2Y4-F1
#
_entry.id   AF-A0A5N5M2Y4-F1
#
_cell.length_a   1.000
_cell.length_b   1.000
_cell.length_c   1.000
_cell.angle_alpha   90.00
_cell.angle_beta   90.00
_cell.angle_gamma   90.00
#
_symmetry.space_group_name_H-M   'P 1'
#
loop_
_entity.id
_entity.type
_entity.pdbx_description
1 polymer ?
#
loop_
_entity_poly.entity_id
_entity_poly.type
_entity_poly.pdbx_seq_one_letter_code
_entity_poly.pdbx_strand_id
1 'polypeptide(L)'
;MNVITRPTTATYYPVTRSGVSRSLLGLYRHALHIRIALPSLRYFDIRRPGFYNDTIMVAEDELLRDKAQLAEYRKSNTLSDILDKYVALIEDHQRLRSDYEEERDAREKYKQMARGQERNPFVLVLVDGDGYIFNEDLVGTKSFEGEGNAERLARGGSNAARQLNDAIKTSLRRKGLEHCQVMVRVYANVAGLSKALSKAGLVGAEKRSFAPFIASFNRSSGLSDFVDAGELKENADFKLRSLLQLYADNAQCKHIYFAACHDVGYISDLTPHAGNSTRFTLINSRGIKFHDEFAKLGMGVEELPGVFRSTPLDGPAFYRPPNTGFANSNNMTNKVAPSLVKQQPPSTDTPSVSEKARSVCDFYKVGKCKYGAQCRYLHVSSSTNSPSWRSPSGDKLETNGSAESQRSASPTVSLPRKETIPPSLIPVNKNNYRLDPYIPPPSTETVQELRARINNKRLCNSYYLNGSCEQENCGFDHGPLSPDLKNALESLARSLPCPKRGSCRKANCTHGHICQTPDCKHRGGKLYCKLPYASHNEDYAVASYLPAETRPRQSRQTSYASNGGGGGGGGSIRDDDAESSSRGDEDDDEQVGMNGSNGASIG
;
A
#
# COMPACT_ATOMS: atom_id res chain seq x y z
N MET A 1 -1.23 20.94 16.91
CA MET A 1 -2.12 20.45 17.99
C MET A 1 -3.27 21.42 18.11
N ASN A 2 -4.52 20.96 17.96
CA ASN A 2 -5.71 21.61 18.51
C ASN A 2 -6.78 20.52 18.61
N VAL A 3 -7.23 20.24 19.84
CA VAL A 3 -8.13 19.14 20.16
C VAL A 3 -9.55 19.68 20.14
N ILE A 4 -10.37 19.21 19.19
CA ILE A 4 -11.81 19.48 19.19
C ILE A 4 -12.50 18.36 19.95
N THR A 5 -12.87 18.63 21.19
CA THR A 5 -13.69 17.73 22.00
C THR A 5 -15.14 17.72 21.49
N ARG A 6 -15.69 16.53 21.29
CA ARG A 6 -17.11 16.34 20.92
C ARG A 6 -17.99 16.41 22.18
N PRO A 7 -19.17 17.06 22.14
CA PRO A 7 -20.25 16.75 23.07
C PRO A 7 -20.95 15.46 22.63
N THR A 8 -21.07 14.51 23.55
CA THR A 8 -21.83 13.25 23.39
C THR A 8 -23.28 13.40 23.84
N THR A 9 -24.09 12.39 23.52
CA THR A 9 -25.48 12.13 23.99
C THR A 9 -26.61 12.84 23.23
N ALA A 10 -27.06 12.20 22.14
CA ALA A 10 -28.41 12.38 21.61
C ALA A 10 -29.32 11.30 22.24
N THR A 11 -30.20 11.69 23.16
CA THR A 11 -31.26 10.83 23.68
C THR A 11 -32.41 10.73 22.68
N TYR A 12 -32.64 9.52 22.17
CA TYR A 12 -33.76 9.20 21.30
C TYR A 12 -35.07 9.20 22.11
N TYR A 13 -36.07 9.99 21.72
CA TYR A 13 -37.45 9.84 22.18
C TYR A 13 -38.35 9.39 21.02
N PRO A 14 -39.18 8.35 21.17
CA PRO A 14 -40.02 7.84 20.10
C PRO A 14 -41.25 8.72 19.88
N VAL A 15 -41.66 8.86 18.62
CA VAL A 15 -42.91 9.52 18.24
C VAL A 15 -44.08 8.56 18.47
N THR A 16 -44.96 8.86 19.43
CA THR A 16 -46.28 8.21 19.57
C THR A 16 -47.40 9.18 19.22
N ARG A 17 -48.24 8.78 18.26
CA ARG A 17 -49.26 9.62 17.62
C ARG A 17 -50.65 9.34 18.18
N SER A 18 -51.06 10.05 19.23
CA SER A 18 -52.45 10.02 19.75
C SER A 18 -52.69 11.18 20.72
N GLY A 19 -53.70 12.03 20.48
CA GLY A 19 -54.02 13.12 21.42
C GLY A 19 -54.76 14.33 20.83
N VAL A 20 -55.87 14.12 20.10
CA VAL A 20 -56.76 15.24 19.71
C VAL A 20 -57.71 15.55 20.86
N SER A 21 -57.49 16.64 21.61
CA SER A 21 -58.52 17.28 22.46
C SER A 21 -58.06 18.62 23.04
N ARG A 22 -58.84 19.69 22.79
CA ARG A 22 -58.99 20.94 23.57
C ARG A 22 -57.73 21.76 23.94
N SER A 23 -57.58 22.96 23.33
CA SER A 23 -57.42 24.25 24.07
C SER A 23 -57.06 25.50 23.23
N LEU A 24 -57.07 25.48 21.89
CA LEU A 24 -56.75 26.67 21.06
C LEU A 24 -57.92 27.14 20.18
N LEU A 25 -58.92 27.75 20.81
CA LEU A 25 -60.04 28.44 20.14
C LEU A 25 -60.52 29.65 20.98
N GLY A 26 -59.57 30.40 21.53
CA GLY A 26 -59.84 31.38 22.62
C GLY A 26 -59.07 32.71 22.57
N LEU A 27 -58.40 33.06 21.45
CA LEU A 27 -57.64 34.33 21.31
C LEU A 27 -57.88 35.06 19.98
N TYR A 28 -59.13 35.09 19.49
CA TYR A 28 -59.53 35.96 18.37
C TYR A 28 -60.98 36.45 18.51
N ARG A 29 -61.26 37.25 19.55
CA ARG A 29 -62.44 38.13 19.70
C ARG A 29 -62.33 38.91 21.02
N HIS A 30 -61.98 40.20 20.94
CA HIS A 30 -62.57 41.29 21.74
C HIS A 30 -61.98 42.64 21.30
N ALA A 31 -62.54 43.18 20.22
CA ALA A 31 -62.41 44.59 19.87
C ALA A 31 -63.76 45.04 19.30
N LEU A 32 -64.66 45.53 20.16
CA LEU A 32 -65.68 46.57 19.90
C LEU A 32 -66.60 46.75 21.14
N HIS A 33 -67.16 47.95 21.27
CA HIS A 33 -68.27 48.35 22.16
C HIS A 33 -68.07 48.34 23.69
N ILE A 34 -67.77 49.52 24.24
CA ILE A 34 -68.60 50.08 25.33
C ILE A 34 -69.07 51.48 24.88
N ARG A 35 -70.35 51.79 25.11
CA ARG A 35 -71.02 53.03 24.69
C ARG A 35 -71.13 54.04 25.84
N ILE A 36 -71.20 55.30 25.44
CA ILE A 36 -71.59 56.47 26.26
C ILE A 36 -72.96 56.22 26.94
N ALA A 37 -73.09 56.59 28.21
CA ALA A 37 -74.38 56.70 28.91
C ALA A 37 -74.36 57.90 29.87
N LEU A 38 -75.10 58.96 29.52
CA LEU A 38 -75.46 60.07 30.41
C LEU A 38 -76.79 59.75 31.09
N PRO A 39 -76.94 59.92 32.42
CA PRO A 39 -78.24 59.99 33.09
C PRO A 39 -78.75 61.44 33.21
N SER A 40 -80.07 61.60 33.10
CA SER A 40 -80.75 62.90 33.03
C SER A 40 -80.82 63.68 34.35
N LEU A 41 -80.99 65.00 34.18
CA LEU A 41 -81.40 65.99 35.18
C LEU A 41 -82.55 65.51 36.09
N ARG A 42 -82.46 65.84 37.38
CA ARG A 42 -83.63 66.08 38.25
C ARG A 42 -83.52 67.46 38.91
N TYR A 43 -84.69 68.02 39.21
CA TYR A 43 -84.93 69.40 39.64
C TYR A 43 -84.92 69.53 41.18
N PHE A 44 -84.98 70.78 41.68
CA PHE A 44 -85.06 71.23 43.10
C PHE A 44 -83.74 71.22 43.90
N ASP A 45 -83.42 72.21 44.75
CA ASP A 45 -84.11 73.48 45.09
C ASP A 45 -83.07 74.57 45.43
N ILE A 46 -83.39 75.84 45.16
CA ILE A 46 -82.52 76.99 45.44
C ILE A 46 -82.81 77.54 46.85
N ARG A 47 -81.99 77.15 47.84
CA ARG A 47 -81.77 77.95 49.07
C ARG A 47 -80.60 77.44 49.94
N ARG A 48 -79.37 77.88 49.63
CA ARG A 48 -78.22 78.02 50.55
C ARG A 48 -77.03 78.69 49.81
N PRO A 49 -76.53 79.86 50.24
CA PRO A 49 -75.28 80.41 49.70
C PRO A 49 -74.08 79.69 50.34
N GLY A 50 -73.14 79.19 49.54
CA GLY A 50 -71.87 78.65 50.07
C GLY A 50 -71.08 77.63 49.24
N PHE A 51 -71.66 77.01 48.19
CA PHE A 51 -71.05 75.85 47.51
C PHE A 51 -70.84 76.01 45.98
N TYR A 52 -70.40 77.20 45.53
CA TYR A 52 -70.20 77.47 44.08
C TYR A 52 -68.74 77.63 43.63
N ASN A 53 -67.78 77.84 44.54
CA ASN A 53 -66.38 78.09 44.15
C ASN A 53 -65.52 76.80 44.09
N ASP A 54 -65.69 75.87 45.04
CA ASP A 54 -64.84 74.66 45.10
C ASP A 54 -65.09 73.71 43.92
N THR A 55 -66.34 73.57 43.49
CA THR A 55 -66.73 72.66 42.39
C THR A 55 -66.18 73.08 41.03
N ILE A 56 -65.97 74.39 40.82
CA ILE A 56 -65.42 74.93 39.57
C ILE A 56 -63.89 74.76 39.55
N MET A 57 -63.22 75.06 40.67
CA MET A 57 -61.77 74.88 40.81
C MET A 57 -61.34 73.42 40.60
N VAL A 58 -62.08 72.45 41.17
CA VAL A 58 -61.78 71.01 41.01
C VAL A 58 -61.90 70.58 39.54
N ALA A 59 -62.90 71.05 38.81
CA ALA A 59 -63.09 70.72 37.39
C ALA A 59 -62.00 71.33 36.49
N GLU A 60 -61.49 72.52 36.83
CA GLU A 60 -60.43 73.21 36.08
C GLU A 60 -59.05 72.55 36.33
N ASP A 61 -58.77 72.13 37.56
CA ASP A 61 -57.58 71.33 37.93
C ASP A 61 -57.60 69.90 37.33
N GLU A 62 -58.79 69.31 37.13
CA GLU A 62 -58.94 68.02 36.46
C GLU A 62 -58.68 68.17 34.94
N LEU A 63 -59.25 69.20 34.31
CA LEU A 63 -58.96 69.57 32.91
C LEU A 63 -57.48 69.88 32.66
N LEU A 64 -56.81 70.55 33.60
CA LEU A 64 -55.37 70.81 33.52
C LEU A 64 -54.54 69.52 33.63
N ARG A 65 -54.94 68.59 34.51
CA ARG A 65 -54.30 67.27 34.64
C ARG A 65 -54.51 66.40 33.39
N ASP A 66 -55.70 66.36 32.82
CA ASP A 66 -55.99 65.62 31.60
C ASP A 66 -55.25 66.20 30.39
N LYS A 67 -55.15 67.54 30.31
CA LYS A 67 -54.38 68.23 29.26
C LYS A 67 -52.87 67.99 29.42
N ALA A 68 -52.37 67.88 30.65
CA ALA A 68 -51.00 67.46 30.93
C ALA A 68 -50.77 65.99 30.55
N GLN A 69 -51.68 65.07 30.91
CA GLN A 69 -51.61 63.66 30.50
C GLN A 69 -51.67 63.49 28.98
N LEU A 70 -52.50 64.27 28.26
CA LEU A 70 -52.55 64.29 26.80
C LEU A 70 -51.26 64.84 26.17
N ALA A 71 -50.62 65.82 26.81
CA ALA A 71 -49.30 66.31 26.39
C ALA A 71 -48.18 65.28 26.69
N GLU A 72 -48.29 64.55 27.81
CA GLU A 72 -47.39 63.45 28.18
C GLU A 72 -47.53 62.28 27.20
N TYR A 73 -48.76 61.86 26.86
CA TYR A 73 -49.02 60.83 25.85
C TYR A 73 -48.53 61.24 24.46
N ARG A 74 -48.66 62.52 24.08
CA ARG A 74 -48.13 63.06 22.82
C ARG A 74 -46.60 63.20 22.81
N LYS A 75 -45.95 63.30 23.98
CA LYS A 75 -44.49 63.24 24.13
C LYS A 75 -43.98 61.81 24.24
N SER A 76 -44.80 60.89 24.77
CA SER A 76 -44.44 59.48 24.90
C SER A 76 -44.33 58.91 23.49
N ASN A 77 -43.11 58.61 23.07
CA ASN A 77 -42.82 58.08 21.74
C ASN A 77 -43.27 56.61 21.59
N THR A 78 -44.14 56.13 22.47
CA THR A 78 -44.50 54.72 22.69
C THR A 78 -45.01 54.04 21.42
N LEU A 79 -45.74 54.77 20.57
CA LEU A 79 -46.16 54.25 19.26
C LEU A 79 -44.98 54.05 18.30
N SER A 80 -44.01 54.99 18.25
CA SER A 80 -42.78 54.80 17.48
C SER A 80 -41.97 53.65 18.06
N ASP A 81 -41.75 53.62 19.38
CA ASP A 81 -40.98 52.55 20.04
C ASP A 81 -41.58 51.16 19.80
N ILE A 82 -42.92 51.06 19.65
CA ILE A 82 -43.63 49.84 19.27
C ILE A 82 -43.44 49.53 17.78
N LEU A 83 -43.54 50.53 16.89
CA LEU A 83 -43.28 50.37 15.46
C LEU A 83 -41.84 49.94 15.18
N ASP A 84 -40.86 50.55 15.84
CA ASP A 84 -39.43 50.23 15.72
C ASP A 84 -39.14 48.80 16.18
N LYS A 85 -39.76 48.36 17.30
CA LYS A 85 -39.72 46.95 17.73
C LYS A 85 -40.40 46.00 16.74
N TYR A 86 -41.45 46.44 16.07
CA TYR A 86 -42.16 45.63 15.06
C TYR A 86 -41.34 45.50 13.77
N VAL A 87 -40.63 46.56 13.36
CA VAL A 87 -39.67 46.53 12.25
C VAL A 87 -38.52 45.57 12.57
N ALA A 88 -37.89 45.71 13.74
CA ALA A 88 -36.82 44.81 14.18
C ALA A 88 -37.28 43.33 14.23
N LEU A 89 -38.49 43.06 14.73
CA LEU A 89 -39.07 41.71 14.76
C LEU A 89 -39.33 41.14 13.35
N ILE A 90 -39.71 41.98 12.38
CA ILE A 90 -39.85 41.58 10.98
C ILE A 90 -38.49 41.25 10.36
N GLU A 91 -37.46 42.07 10.62
CA GLU A 91 -36.10 41.82 10.14
C GLU A 91 -35.50 40.54 10.74
N ASP A 92 -35.65 40.33 12.05
CA ASP A 92 -35.23 39.10 12.73
C ASP A 92 -35.97 37.87 12.19
N HIS A 93 -37.28 37.97 11.93
CA HIS A 93 -38.04 36.88 11.32
C HIS A 93 -37.61 36.61 9.87
N GLN A 94 -37.27 37.64 9.09
CA GLN A 94 -36.74 37.47 7.74
C GLN A 94 -35.37 36.80 7.75
N ARG A 95 -34.46 37.22 8.65
CA ARG A 95 -33.15 36.57 8.86
C ARG A 95 -33.32 35.11 9.29
N LEU A 96 -34.08 34.84 10.35
CA LEU A 96 -34.30 33.48 10.87
C LEU A 96 -34.92 32.56 9.82
N ARG A 97 -35.80 33.08 8.96
CA ARG A 97 -36.35 32.33 7.83
C ARG A 97 -35.31 32.04 6.76
N SER A 98 -34.44 32.99 6.42
CA SER A 98 -33.31 32.79 5.50
C SER A 98 -32.36 31.72 6.03
N ASP A 99 -31.95 31.82 7.30
CA ASP A 99 -31.06 30.86 7.96
C ASP A 99 -31.66 29.44 7.97
N TYR A 100 -32.98 29.33 8.22
CA TYR A 100 -33.69 28.06 8.16
C TYR A 100 -33.80 27.47 6.74
N GLU A 101 -34.05 28.31 5.72
CA GLU A 101 -34.10 27.89 4.32
C GLU A 101 -32.70 27.43 3.85
N GLU A 102 -31.63 28.13 4.25
CA GLU A 102 -30.24 27.73 3.97
C GLU A 102 -29.87 26.40 4.65
N GLU A 103 -30.13 26.24 5.95
CA GLU A 103 -29.81 25.01 6.68
C GLU A 103 -30.61 23.80 6.15
N ARG A 104 -31.87 24.01 5.76
CA ARG A 104 -32.69 22.98 5.10
C ARG A 104 -32.09 22.56 3.76
N ASP A 105 -31.72 23.51 2.91
CA ASP A 105 -31.19 23.26 1.59
C ASP A 105 -29.77 22.67 1.66
N ALA A 106 -28.94 23.09 2.62
CA ALA A 106 -27.65 22.49 2.93
C ALA A 106 -27.82 21.01 3.34
N ARG A 107 -28.79 20.71 4.21
CA ARG A 107 -29.10 19.35 4.64
C ARG A 107 -29.67 18.48 3.51
N GLU A 108 -30.44 19.05 2.59
CA GLU A 108 -30.96 18.34 1.41
C GLU A 108 -29.84 18.08 0.38
N LYS A 109 -29.00 19.07 0.09
CA LYS A 109 -27.78 18.91 -0.72
C LYS A 109 -26.86 17.84 -0.12
N TYR A 110 -26.65 17.84 1.20
CA TYR A 110 -25.84 16.81 1.89
C TYR A 110 -26.45 15.41 1.74
N LYS A 111 -27.77 15.26 1.88
CA LYS A 111 -28.47 13.98 1.62
C LYS A 111 -28.36 13.52 0.16
N GLN A 112 -28.44 14.44 -0.81
CA GLN A 112 -28.27 14.11 -2.22
C GLN A 112 -26.82 13.69 -2.54
N MET A 113 -25.83 14.42 -2.02
CA MET A 113 -24.41 14.07 -2.15
C MET A 113 -24.08 12.71 -1.50
N ALA A 114 -24.63 12.43 -0.30
CA ALA A 114 -24.47 11.14 0.37
C ALA A 114 -25.07 9.98 -0.45
N ARG A 115 -26.28 10.15 -1.01
CA ARG A 115 -26.89 9.17 -1.92
C ARG A 115 -26.09 8.97 -3.22
N GLY A 116 -25.31 9.95 -3.64
CA GLY A 116 -24.37 9.84 -4.76
C GLY A 116 -23.26 8.81 -4.52
N GLN A 117 -22.80 8.65 -3.28
CA GLN A 117 -21.71 7.74 -2.92
C GLN A 117 -22.11 6.25 -2.82
N GLU A 118 -23.40 5.93 -2.75
CA GLU A 118 -23.88 4.55 -2.67
C GLU A 118 -24.18 3.90 -4.04
N ARG A 119 -23.81 4.56 -5.15
CA ARG A 119 -23.94 3.96 -6.48
C ARG A 119 -23.02 2.74 -6.61
N ASN A 120 -23.59 1.62 -7.05
CA ASN A 120 -22.91 0.34 -7.32
C ASN A 120 -22.08 -0.20 -6.12
N PRO A 121 -22.73 -0.58 -5.01
CA PRO A 121 -22.04 -1.27 -3.92
C PRO A 121 -21.56 -2.64 -4.40
N PHE A 122 -20.39 -3.06 -3.92
CA PHE A 122 -19.79 -4.33 -4.31
C PHE A 122 -19.15 -5.05 -3.11
N VAL A 123 -18.92 -6.34 -3.29
CA VAL A 123 -18.05 -7.14 -2.43
C VAL A 123 -16.83 -7.60 -3.21
N LEU A 124 -15.71 -7.71 -2.52
CA LEU A 124 -14.45 -8.13 -3.11
C LEU A 124 -14.11 -9.54 -2.63
N VAL A 125 -13.62 -10.38 -3.53
CA VAL A 125 -13.08 -11.71 -3.25
C VAL A 125 -11.63 -11.72 -3.71
N LEU A 126 -10.70 -11.66 -2.75
CA LEU A 126 -9.27 -11.75 -2.99
C LEU A 126 -8.81 -13.19 -2.77
N VAL A 127 -8.17 -13.79 -3.76
CA VAL A 127 -7.72 -15.19 -3.72
C VAL A 127 -6.24 -15.28 -4.09
N ASP A 128 -5.47 -15.91 -3.22
CA ASP A 128 -4.13 -16.38 -3.51
C ASP A 128 -4.22 -17.75 -4.18
N GLY A 129 -4.10 -17.78 -5.50
CA GLY A 129 -4.23 -19.00 -6.30
C GLY A 129 -3.00 -19.92 -6.24
N ASP A 130 -1.89 -19.51 -5.63
CA ASP A 130 -0.77 -20.40 -5.35
C ASP A 130 -1.09 -21.30 -4.13
N GLY A 131 -1.87 -20.80 -3.17
CA GLY A 131 -2.39 -21.57 -2.02
C GLY A 131 -3.78 -22.18 -2.23
N TYR A 132 -4.70 -21.45 -2.86
CA TYR A 132 -6.13 -21.81 -3.00
C TYR A 132 -6.41 -22.38 -4.38
N ILE A 133 -5.93 -23.61 -4.58
CA ILE A 133 -6.05 -24.33 -5.84
C ILE A 133 -7.49 -24.84 -6.00
N PHE A 134 -8.08 -24.59 -7.17
CA PHE A 134 -9.44 -25.05 -7.52
C PHE A 134 -9.54 -26.58 -7.48
N ASN A 135 -10.73 -27.07 -7.11
CA ASN A 135 -11.03 -28.51 -7.00
C ASN A 135 -10.71 -29.26 -8.31
N GLU A 136 -10.30 -30.53 -8.21
CA GLU A 136 -9.91 -31.33 -9.39
C GLU A 136 -11.07 -31.62 -10.34
N ASP A 137 -12.32 -31.68 -9.83
CA ASP A 137 -13.53 -31.70 -10.66
C ASP A 137 -13.68 -30.47 -11.57
N LEU A 138 -13.11 -29.33 -11.15
CA LEU A 138 -13.08 -28.09 -11.91
C LEU A 138 -11.84 -27.99 -12.80
N VAL A 139 -10.69 -28.55 -12.39
CA VAL A 139 -9.45 -28.50 -13.19
C VAL A 139 -9.43 -29.57 -14.29
N GLY A 140 -10.06 -30.73 -14.07
CA GLY A 140 -10.48 -31.62 -15.16
C GLY A 140 -10.32 -33.12 -14.91
N THR A 141 -11.30 -33.74 -14.25
CA THR A 141 -11.43 -35.21 -14.10
C THR A 141 -12.55 -35.84 -14.94
N LYS A 142 -13.21 -35.06 -15.83
CA LYS A 142 -14.14 -35.57 -16.85
C LYS A 142 -13.80 -34.98 -18.22
N SER A 143 -13.02 -35.72 -18.99
CA SER A 143 -12.89 -35.56 -20.45
C SER A 143 -14.01 -36.33 -21.13
N PHE A 144 -14.68 -35.71 -22.10
CA PHE A 144 -15.54 -36.45 -23.04
C PHE A 144 -14.68 -37.08 -24.15
N GLU A 145 -15.19 -38.12 -24.82
CA GLU A 145 -14.51 -38.70 -25.98
C GLU A 145 -14.33 -37.65 -27.08
N GLY A 146 -13.12 -37.54 -27.63
CA GLY A 146 -12.75 -36.51 -28.60
C GLY A 146 -12.39 -35.13 -28.04
N GLU A 147 -12.56 -34.89 -26.73
CA GLU A 147 -12.30 -33.58 -26.12
C GLU A 147 -10.81 -33.32 -25.86
N GLY A 148 -10.29 -32.21 -26.39
CA GLY A 148 -8.92 -31.78 -26.16
C GLY A 148 -8.67 -31.21 -24.75
N ASN A 149 -7.44 -31.34 -24.23
CA ASN A 149 -7.05 -30.81 -22.92
C ASN A 149 -7.41 -29.32 -22.73
N ALA A 150 -7.24 -28.49 -23.76
CA ALA A 150 -7.55 -27.06 -23.71
C ALA A 150 -9.05 -26.78 -23.57
N GLU A 151 -9.91 -27.60 -24.19
CA GLU A 151 -11.36 -27.48 -24.09
C GLU A 151 -11.88 -27.94 -22.73
N ARG A 152 -11.36 -29.06 -22.21
CA ARG A 152 -11.64 -29.54 -20.84
C ARG A 152 -11.30 -28.47 -19.81
N LEU A 153 -10.11 -27.88 -19.92
CA LEU A 153 -9.66 -26.80 -19.04
C LEU A 153 -10.51 -25.54 -19.21
N ALA A 154 -10.93 -25.21 -20.43
CA ALA A 154 -11.82 -24.09 -20.70
C ALA A 154 -13.19 -24.24 -20.02
N ARG A 155 -13.85 -25.41 -20.18
CA ARG A 155 -15.08 -25.73 -19.44
C ARG A 155 -14.86 -25.67 -17.94
N GLY A 156 -13.71 -26.17 -17.47
CA GLY A 156 -13.27 -26.11 -16.08
C GLY A 156 -13.24 -24.69 -15.52
N GLY A 157 -12.56 -23.77 -16.20
CA GLY A 157 -12.44 -22.36 -15.81
C GLY A 157 -13.79 -21.65 -15.75
N SER A 158 -14.67 -21.89 -16.73
CA SER A 158 -16.04 -21.35 -16.71
C SER A 158 -16.88 -21.89 -15.55
N ASN A 159 -16.78 -23.20 -15.26
CA ASN A 159 -17.47 -23.79 -14.11
C ASN A 159 -16.93 -23.25 -12.78
N ALA A 160 -15.61 -23.07 -12.66
CA ALA A 160 -14.98 -22.55 -11.46
C ALA A 160 -15.40 -21.10 -11.16
N ALA A 161 -15.42 -20.23 -12.19
CA ALA A 161 -15.89 -18.86 -12.07
C ALA A 161 -17.35 -18.81 -11.60
N ARG A 162 -18.23 -19.63 -12.21
CA ARG A 162 -19.65 -19.75 -11.81
C ARG A 162 -19.80 -20.25 -10.38
N GLN A 163 -19.18 -21.39 -10.03
CA GLN A 163 -19.34 -22.01 -8.72
C GLN A 163 -18.80 -21.14 -7.59
N LEU A 164 -17.67 -20.45 -7.79
CA LEU A 164 -17.17 -19.45 -6.84
C LEU A 164 -18.15 -18.27 -6.67
N ASN A 165 -18.68 -17.72 -7.77
CA ASN A 165 -19.68 -16.66 -7.71
C ASN A 165 -20.95 -17.10 -6.97
N ASP A 166 -21.45 -18.31 -7.22
CA ASP A 166 -22.68 -18.83 -6.61
C ASP A 166 -22.50 -19.18 -5.12
N ALA A 167 -21.32 -19.69 -4.74
CA ALA A 167 -20.95 -19.89 -3.33
C ALA A 167 -20.88 -18.55 -2.58
N ILE A 168 -20.23 -17.53 -3.16
CA ILE A 168 -20.15 -16.18 -2.57
C ILE A 168 -21.54 -15.55 -2.49
N LYS A 169 -22.36 -15.57 -3.55
CA LYS A 169 -23.76 -15.09 -3.50
C LYS A 169 -24.58 -15.77 -2.41
N THR A 170 -24.36 -17.07 -2.18
CA THR A 170 -25.02 -17.81 -1.11
C THR A 170 -24.58 -17.37 0.29
N SER A 171 -23.31 -16.97 0.44
CA SER A 171 -22.81 -16.31 1.66
C SER A 171 -23.39 -14.89 1.83
N LEU A 172 -23.53 -14.12 0.75
CA LEU A 172 -24.08 -12.76 0.78
C LEU A 172 -25.55 -12.71 1.20
N ARG A 173 -26.39 -13.67 0.77
CA ARG A 173 -27.79 -13.78 1.23
C ARG A 173 -27.87 -13.89 2.76
N ARG A 174 -27.01 -14.70 3.38
CA ARG A 174 -26.91 -14.83 4.86
C ARG A 174 -26.45 -13.52 5.55
N LYS A 175 -25.80 -12.60 4.82
CA LYS A 175 -25.27 -11.33 5.33
C LYS A 175 -26.14 -10.11 4.95
N GLY A 176 -27.24 -10.29 4.20
CA GLY A 176 -28.06 -9.18 3.68
C GLY A 176 -27.39 -8.34 2.58
N LEU A 177 -26.35 -8.87 1.94
CA LEU A 177 -25.51 -8.15 0.95
C LEU A 177 -25.75 -8.62 -0.50
N GLU A 178 -26.88 -9.29 -0.75
CA GLU A 178 -27.27 -9.83 -2.06
C GLU A 178 -27.48 -8.78 -3.16
N HIS A 179 -27.68 -7.51 -2.79
CA HIS A 179 -27.77 -6.36 -3.69
C HIS A 179 -26.40 -5.85 -4.18
N CYS A 180 -25.29 -6.35 -3.62
CA CYS A 180 -23.93 -5.96 -4.01
C CYS A 180 -23.45 -6.74 -5.24
N GLN A 181 -22.71 -6.08 -6.12
CA GLN A 181 -21.98 -6.77 -7.20
C GLN A 181 -20.82 -7.60 -6.62
N VAL A 182 -20.48 -8.73 -7.24
CA VAL A 182 -19.36 -9.59 -6.81
C VAL A 182 -18.16 -9.34 -7.70
N MET A 183 -17.07 -8.84 -7.13
CA MET A 183 -15.77 -8.70 -7.81
C MET A 183 -14.81 -9.78 -7.30
N VAL A 184 -14.27 -10.59 -8.20
CA VAL A 184 -13.33 -11.67 -7.88
C VAL A 184 -11.96 -11.36 -8.48
N ARG A 185 -10.91 -11.49 -7.68
CA ARG A 185 -9.52 -11.28 -8.06
C ARG A 185 -8.67 -12.44 -7.57
N VAL A 186 -8.22 -13.29 -8.48
CA VAL A 186 -7.29 -14.40 -8.21
C VAL A 186 -5.91 -14.01 -8.73
N TYR A 187 -4.89 -14.13 -7.89
CA TYR A 187 -3.49 -13.91 -8.26
C TYR A 187 -2.68 -15.18 -7.99
N ALA A 188 -1.88 -15.62 -8.96
CA ALA A 188 -1.02 -16.78 -8.82
C ALA A 188 0.21 -16.66 -9.73
N ASN A 189 1.28 -17.35 -9.39
CA ASN A 189 2.36 -17.67 -10.33
C ASN A 189 1.89 -18.76 -11.30
N VAL A 190 1.31 -18.37 -12.44
CA VAL A 190 0.64 -19.33 -13.35
C VAL A 190 1.60 -20.37 -13.90
N ALA A 191 2.88 -20.04 -14.05
CA ALA A 191 3.88 -21.01 -14.48
C ALA A 191 4.25 -22.01 -13.38
N GLY A 192 4.36 -21.54 -12.12
CA GLY A 192 4.51 -22.40 -10.95
C GLY A 192 3.31 -23.33 -10.76
N LEU A 193 2.10 -22.78 -10.82
CA LEU A 193 0.83 -23.51 -10.72
C LEU A 193 0.66 -24.53 -11.85
N SER A 194 0.92 -24.16 -13.12
CA SER A 194 0.87 -25.09 -14.26
C SER A 194 1.84 -26.26 -14.07
N LYS A 195 3.06 -25.99 -13.58
CA LYS A 195 4.06 -27.03 -13.26
C LYS A 195 3.61 -27.94 -12.10
N ALA A 196 2.96 -27.41 -11.08
CA ALA A 196 2.43 -28.19 -9.96
C ALA A 196 1.26 -29.09 -10.39
N LEU A 197 0.29 -28.52 -11.12
CA LEU A 197 -0.85 -29.25 -11.69
C LEU A 197 -0.41 -30.31 -12.70
N SER A 198 0.66 -30.07 -13.47
CA SER A 198 1.18 -31.05 -14.43
C SER A 198 1.82 -32.26 -13.75
N LYS A 199 2.55 -32.04 -12.64
CA LYS A 199 3.06 -33.15 -11.81
C LYS A 199 1.95 -34.03 -11.24
N ALA A 200 0.79 -33.44 -10.93
CA ALA A 200 -0.40 -34.15 -10.49
C ALA A 200 -1.25 -34.74 -11.65
N GLY A 201 -0.77 -34.67 -12.90
CA GLY A 201 -1.47 -35.22 -14.07
C GLY A 201 -2.70 -34.44 -14.55
N LEU A 202 -2.99 -33.28 -13.97
CA LEU A 202 -4.21 -32.51 -14.24
C LEU A 202 -4.12 -31.67 -15.53
N VAL A 203 -2.91 -31.20 -15.87
CA VAL A 203 -2.63 -30.35 -17.04
C VAL A 203 -1.39 -30.82 -17.82
N GLY A 204 -1.24 -30.34 -19.06
CA GLY A 204 -0.08 -30.63 -19.91
C GLY A 204 1.24 -30.08 -19.35
N ALA A 205 2.37 -30.58 -19.88
CA ALA A 205 3.72 -30.23 -19.41
C ALA A 205 4.21 -28.82 -19.80
N GLU A 206 3.44 -28.07 -20.59
CA GLU A 206 3.80 -26.74 -21.06
C GLU A 206 3.83 -25.72 -19.91
N LYS A 207 4.74 -24.74 -20.00
CA LYS A 207 5.01 -23.76 -18.93
C LYS A 207 3.76 -23.00 -18.47
N ARG A 208 2.77 -22.76 -19.34
CA ARG A 208 1.48 -22.13 -19.00
C ARG A 208 0.29 -22.98 -19.47
N SER A 209 0.37 -24.31 -19.33
CA SER A 209 -0.70 -25.24 -19.74
C SER A 209 -2.04 -24.99 -19.06
N PHE A 210 -2.09 -24.26 -17.94
CA PHE A 210 -3.33 -23.85 -17.27
C PHE A 210 -3.99 -22.60 -17.91
N ALA A 211 -3.38 -21.95 -18.90
CA ALA A 211 -3.92 -20.75 -19.54
C ALA A 211 -5.35 -20.88 -20.14
N PRO A 212 -5.79 -22.02 -20.73
CA PRO A 212 -7.16 -22.17 -21.22
C PRO A 212 -8.23 -22.09 -20.12
N PHE A 213 -7.90 -22.56 -18.92
CA PHE A 213 -8.75 -22.41 -17.73
C PHE A 213 -8.85 -20.93 -17.34
N ILE A 214 -7.72 -20.23 -17.24
CA ILE A 214 -7.66 -18.81 -16.85
C ILE A 214 -8.45 -17.93 -17.84
N ALA A 215 -8.20 -18.09 -19.14
CA ALA A 215 -8.93 -17.34 -20.18
C ALA A 215 -10.45 -17.58 -20.10
N SER A 216 -10.86 -18.80 -19.72
CA SER A 216 -12.27 -19.16 -19.59
C SER A 216 -12.90 -18.71 -18.28
N PHE A 217 -12.14 -18.69 -17.18
CA PHE A 217 -12.55 -18.09 -15.93
C PHE A 217 -12.85 -16.60 -16.13
N ASN A 218 -11.91 -15.86 -16.75
CA ASN A 218 -12.00 -14.41 -16.92
C ASN A 218 -13.19 -13.99 -17.80
N ARG A 219 -13.45 -14.71 -18.91
CA ARG A 219 -14.58 -14.41 -19.79
C ARG A 219 -15.96 -14.82 -19.24
N SER A 220 -16.03 -15.53 -18.12
CA SER A 220 -17.29 -16.09 -17.60
C SER A 220 -18.05 -15.16 -16.65
N SER A 221 -17.43 -14.09 -16.16
CA SER A 221 -18.09 -13.06 -15.36
C SER A 221 -17.32 -11.75 -15.48
N GLY A 222 -17.99 -10.66 -15.86
CA GLY A 222 -17.35 -9.37 -16.20
C GLY A 222 -16.64 -8.64 -15.05
N LEU A 223 -16.64 -9.20 -13.83
CA LEU A 223 -15.89 -8.70 -12.67
C LEU A 223 -15.04 -9.82 -12.01
N SER A 224 -14.78 -10.92 -12.71
CA SER A 224 -13.95 -12.03 -12.23
C SER A 224 -12.67 -12.13 -13.04
N ASP A 225 -11.53 -11.87 -12.40
CA ASP A 225 -10.22 -11.87 -13.05
C ASP A 225 -9.25 -12.82 -12.32
N PHE A 226 -8.69 -13.77 -13.06
CA PHE A 226 -7.52 -14.56 -12.69
C PHE A 226 -6.32 -14.01 -13.46
N VAL A 227 -5.29 -13.58 -12.73
CA VAL A 227 -4.13 -12.84 -13.25
C VAL A 227 -2.84 -13.60 -12.97
N ASP A 228 -2.01 -13.79 -14.01
CA ASP A 228 -0.62 -14.24 -13.83
C ASP A 228 0.16 -13.13 -13.12
N ALA A 229 0.54 -13.38 -11.86
CA ALA A 229 1.35 -12.47 -11.08
C ALA A 229 2.82 -12.51 -11.53
N GLY A 230 3.21 -13.48 -12.36
CA GLY A 230 4.59 -13.71 -12.78
C GLY A 230 5.32 -14.69 -11.88
N GLU A 231 6.56 -14.99 -12.25
CA GLU A 231 7.31 -16.14 -11.73
C GLU A 231 8.10 -15.85 -10.45
N LEU A 232 8.27 -14.58 -10.11
CA LEU A 232 8.98 -14.17 -8.90
C LEU A 232 8.14 -14.46 -7.65
N LYS A 233 8.83 -14.93 -6.61
CA LYS A 233 8.25 -15.13 -5.29
C LYS A 233 7.68 -13.81 -4.76
N GLU A 234 6.55 -13.88 -4.06
CA GLU A 234 5.86 -12.76 -3.39
C GLU A 234 5.13 -11.78 -4.34
N ASN A 235 5.08 -12.05 -5.65
CA ASN A 235 4.35 -11.23 -6.61
C ASN A 235 2.82 -11.28 -6.41
N ALA A 236 2.26 -12.46 -6.09
CA ALA A 236 0.85 -12.60 -5.75
C ALA A 236 0.53 -11.83 -4.46
N ASP A 237 1.32 -12.07 -3.41
CA ASP A 237 1.19 -11.43 -2.09
C ASP A 237 1.34 -9.91 -2.16
N PHE A 238 2.21 -9.39 -3.01
CA PHE A 238 2.37 -7.95 -3.23
C PHE A 238 1.08 -7.32 -3.80
N LYS A 239 0.46 -7.97 -4.79
CA LYS A 239 -0.82 -7.54 -5.38
C LYS A 239 -1.96 -7.67 -4.38
N LEU A 240 -2.06 -8.80 -3.69
CA LEU A 240 -3.11 -9.08 -2.70
C LEU A 240 -3.09 -8.09 -1.53
N ARG A 241 -1.91 -7.82 -0.95
CA ARG A 241 -1.77 -6.82 0.13
C ARG A 241 -2.15 -5.42 -0.32
N SER A 242 -1.70 -5.01 -1.50
CA SER A 242 -2.00 -3.69 -2.07
C SER A 242 -3.52 -3.50 -2.32
N LEU A 243 -4.20 -4.56 -2.79
CA LEU A 243 -5.65 -4.53 -3.03
C LEU A 243 -6.46 -4.62 -1.74
N LEU A 244 -6.02 -5.42 -0.77
CA LEU A 244 -6.61 -5.48 0.56
C LEU A 244 -6.62 -4.08 1.19
N GLN A 245 -5.48 -3.40 1.21
CA GLN A 245 -5.35 -2.04 1.75
C GLN A 245 -6.22 -1.03 0.98
N LEU A 246 -6.22 -1.06 -0.36
CA LEU A 246 -7.01 -0.15 -1.18
C LEU A 246 -8.53 -0.27 -0.96
N TYR A 247 -9.03 -1.50 -0.79
CA TYR A 247 -10.47 -1.75 -0.68
C TYR A 247 -10.99 -1.83 0.75
N ALA A 248 -10.13 -2.06 1.74
CA ALA A 248 -10.49 -2.05 3.16
C ALA A 248 -11.20 -0.75 3.58
N ASP A 249 -10.71 0.40 3.12
CA ASP A 249 -11.26 1.73 3.44
C ASP A 249 -12.26 2.26 2.40
N ASN A 250 -12.54 1.50 1.33
CA ASN A 250 -13.44 1.93 0.26
C ASN A 250 -14.92 1.84 0.69
N ALA A 251 -15.64 2.96 0.70
CA ALA A 251 -17.04 3.06 1.12
C ALA A 251 -18.05 2.29 0.24
N GLN A 252 -17.73 2.04 -1.03
CA GLN A 252 -18.53 1.22 -1.95
C GLN A 252 -18.27 -0.28 -1.76
N CYS A 253 -17.08 -0.66 -1.30
CA CYS A 253 -16.80 -2.03 -0.89
C CYS A 253 -17.52 -2.30 0.43
N LYS A 254 -18.51 -3.20 0.43
CA LYS A 254 -19.32 -3.51 1.62
C LYS A 254 -18.77 -4.71 2.41
N HIS A 255 -18.07 -5.63 1.75
CA HIS A 255 -17.47 -6.81 2.39
C HIS A 255 -16.30 -7.35 1.57
N ILE A 256 -15.31 -7.94 2.25
CA ILE A 256 -14.11 -8.54 1.66
C ILE A 256 -14.02 -10.00 2.10
N TYR A 257 -14.01 -10.92 1.13
CA TYR A 257 -13.61 -12.30 1.31
C TYR A 257 -12.12 -12.44 1.00
N PHE A 258 -11.35 -13.00 1.93
CA PHE A 258 -9.90 -13.11 1.80
C PHE A 258 -9.47 -14.57 1.90
N ALA A 259 -9.06 -15.13 0.75
CA ALA A 259 -8.65 -16.52 0.57
C ALA A 259 -7.12 -16.55 0.38
N ALA A 260 -6.38 -16.31 1.46
CA ALA A 260 -4.91 -16.39 1.46
C ALA A 260 -4.31 -16.95 2.76
N CYS A 261 -5.11 -17.56 3.64
CA CYS A 261 -4.74 -18.05 4.98
C CYS A 261 -3.77 -19.27 5.02
N HIS A 262 -3.07 -19.51 3.91
CA HIS A 262 -2.00 -20.48 3.75
C HIS A 262 -0.59 -19.88 3.97
N ASP A 263 -0.46 -18.55 4.07
CA ASP A 263 0.78 -17.89 4.50
C ASP A 263 0.50 -16.95 5.68
N VAL A 264 1.16 -17.21 6.81
CA VAL A 264 1.12 -16.36 8.01
C VAL A 264 1.62 -14.93 7.74
N GLY A 265 2.34 -14.69 6.65
CA GLY A 265 2.76 -13.36 6.20
C GLY A 265 1.61 -12.36 6.05
N TYR A 266 0.40 -12.82 5.71
CA TYR A 266 -0.78 -11.95 5.58
C TYR A 266 -1.37 -11.45 6.92
N ILE A 267 -0.95 -12.02 8.06
CA ILE A 267 -1.49 -11.66 9.38
C ILE A 267 -1.16 -10.20 9.71
N SER A 268 0.03 -9.71 9.35
CA SER A 268 0.40 -8.31 9.58
C SER A 268 -0.51 -7.32 8.84
N ASP A 269 -0.95 -7.68 7.63
CA ASP A 269 -1.80 -6.83 6.79
C ASP A 269 -3.28 -6.91 7.20
N LEU A 270 -3.71 -8.02 7.82
CA LEU A 270 -5.05 -8.20 8.37
C LEU A 270 -5.21 -7.66 9.80
N THR A 271 -4.13 -7.55 10.56
CA THR A 271 -4.14 -7.08 11.97
C THR A 271 -4.84 -5.72 12.16
N PRO A 272 -4.66 -4.69 11.29
CA PRO A 272 -5.40 -3.42 11.38
C PRO A 272 -6.92 -3.55 11.28
N HIS A 273 -7.43 -4.69 10.81
CA HIS A 273 -8.84 -4.97 10.60
C HIS A 273 -9.38 -6.05 11.55
N ALA A 274 -8.62 -6.44 12.58
CA ALA A 274 -9.03 -7.43 13.57
C ALA A 274 -10.34 -7.04 14.28
N GLY A 275 -11.17 -8.04 14.59
CA GLY A 275 -12.51 -7.90 15.16
C GLY A 275 -13.61 -7.47 14.17
N ASN A 276 -13.27 -7.14 12.92
CA ASN A 276 -14.22 -6.60 11.95
C ASN A 276 -14.91 -7.69 11.09
N SER A 277 -15.59 -8.62 11.76
CA SER A 277 -16.29 -9.75 11.12
C SER A 277 -17.48 -9.34 10.22
N THR A 278 -18.01 -8.12 10.38
CA THR A 278 -19.06 -7.58 9.49
C THR A 278 -18.52 -7.17 8.12
N ARG A 279 -17.23 -6.82 8.03
CA ARG A 279 -16.57 -6.36 6.79
C ARG A 279 -15.59 -7.38 6.20
N PHE A 280 -15.05 -8.30 7.00
CA PHE A 280 -14.06 -9.29 6.57
C PHE A 280 -14.48 -10.73 6.89
N THR A 281 -14.41 -11.60 5.87
CA THR A 281 -14.49 -13.06 6.00
C THR A 281 -13.23 -13.70 5.43
N LEU A 282 -12.51 -14.47 6.25
CA LEU A 282 -11.43 -15.33 5.81
C LEU A 282 -12.01 -16.61 5.20
N ILE A 283 -11.52 -17.02 4.02
CA ILE A 283 -11.91 -18.30 3.43
C ILE A 283 -10.97 -19.39 3.92
N ASN A 284 -11.52 -20.46 4.49
CA ASN A 284 -10.77 -21.67 4.81
C ASN A 284 -10.99 -22.75 3.74
N SER A 285 -10.01 -23.65 3.57
CA SER A 285 -10.20 -24.92 2.87
C SER A 285 -9.42 -26.02 3.57
N ARG A 286 -9.98 -27.23 3.64
CA ARG A 286 -9.38 -28.38 4.33
C ARG A 286 -8.05 -28.86 3.71
N GLY A 287 -7.81 -28.52 2.45
CA GLY A 287 -6.53 -28.78 1.77
C GLY A 287 -5.40 -27.84 2.20
N ILE A 288 -5.67 -26.87 3.06
CA ILE A 288 -4.74 -25.82 3.50
C ILE A 288 -4.54 -25.93 5.01
N LYS A 289 -3.29 -25.76 5.47
CA LYS A 289 -2.98 -25.67 6.90
C LYS A 289 -3.38 -24.28 7.43
N PHE A 290 -4.62 -24.13 7.86
CA PHE A 290 -5.08 -22.91 8.53
C PHE A 290 -4.31 -22.71 9.86
N HIS A 291 -3.70 -21.53 10.05
CA HIS A 291 -2.94 -21.23 11.27
C HIS A 291 -3.82 -20.58 12.35
N ASP A 292 -3.68 -21.00 13.61
CA ASP A 292 -4.49 -20.52 14.74
C ASP A 292 -4.47 -18.99 14.92
N GLU A 293 -3.41 -18.32 14.47
CA GLU A 293 -3.32 -16.86 14.53
C GLU A 293 -4.34 -16.15 13.63
N PHE A 294 -4.81 -16.77 12.54
CA PHE A 294 -5.93 -16.24 11.76
C PHE A 294 -7.24 -16.28 12.56
N ALA A 295 -7.45 -17.29 13.40
CA ALA A 295 -8.63 -17.36 14.28
C ALA A 295 -8.59 -16.27 15.37
N LYS A 296 -7.39 -15.91 15.85
CA LYS A 296 -7.19 -14.81 16.83
C LYS A 296 -7.57 -13.43 16.29
N LEU A 297 -7.67 -13.25 14.96
CA LEU A 297 -8.06 -11.97 14.36
C LEU A 297 -9.55 -11.62 14.54
N GLY A 298 -10.41 -12.53 15.00
CA GLY A 298 -11.83 -12.24 15.24
C GLY A 298 -12.63 -11.84 13.99
N MET A 299 -12.16 -12.21 12.80
CA MET A 299 -12.87 -12.06 11.53
C MET A 299 -13.84 -13.23 11.33
N GLY A 300 -14.79 -13.11 10.40
CA GLY A 300 -15.58 -14.27 10.00
C GLY A 300 -14.68 -15.32 9.35
N VAL A 301 -14.98 -16.61 9.53
CA VAL A 301 -14.28 -17.70 8.80
C VAL A 301 -15.33 -18.58 8.14
N GLU A 302 -15.20 -18.83 6.84
CA GLU A 302 -16.12 -19.67 6.08
C GLU A 302 -15.37 -20.64 5.14
N GLU A 303 -15.86 -21.88 5.01
CA GLU A 303 -15.44 -22.78 3.94
C GLU A 303 -16.28 -22.53 2.68
N LEU A 304 -15.71 -22.73 1.48
CA LEU A 304 -16.45 -22.76 0.20
C LEU A 304 -16.41 -24.18 -0.40
N PRO A 305 -17.34 -25.08 -0.02
CA PRO A 305 -17.29 -26.49 -0.39
C PRO A 305 -17.26 -26.72 -1.90
N GLY A 306 -16.34 -27.58 -2.35
CA GLY A 306 -16.20 -27.97 -3.77
C GLY A 306 -15.61 -26.92 -4.70
N VAL A 307 -15.34 -25.70 -4.23
CA VAL A 307 -14.65 -24.66 -5.03
C VAL A 307 -13.14 -24.90 -5.02
N PHE A 308 -12.55 -25.01 -3.84
CA PHE A 308 -11.12 -25.28 -3.64
C PHE A 308 -10.89 -26.74 -3.25
N ARG A 309 -9.68 -27.26 -3.49
CA ARG A 309 -9.32 -28.62 -3.10
C ARG A 309 -9.42 -28.81 -1.59
N SER A 310 -10.01 -29.94 -1.19
CA SER A 310 -10.02 -30.43 0.20
C SER A 310 -8.74 -31.20 0.58
N THR A 311 -7.92 -31.56 -0.40
CA THR A 311 -6.62 -32.23 -0.24
C THR A 311 -5.50 -31.41 -0.89
N PRO A 312 -4.29 -31.38 -0.32
CA PRO A 312 -3.11 -30.85 -1.02
C PRO A 312 -2.89 -31.52 -2.39
N LEU A 313 -2.08 -30.91 -3.26
CA LEU A 313 -1.55 -31.61 -4.44
C LEU A 313 -0.46 -32.58 -3.98
N ASP A 314 -0.53 -33.84 -4.42
CA ASP A 314 0.49 -34.84 -4.09
C ASP A 314 1.85 -34.46 -4.70
N GLY A 315 2.83 -34.40 -3.80
CA GLY A 315 4.11 -33.71 -3.99
C GLY A 315 4.47 -32.99 -2.69
N PRO A 316 5.72 -32.56 -2.49
CA PRO A 316 6.07 -31.79 -1.31
C PRO A 316 5.29 -30.48 -1.33
N ALA A 317 4.32 -30.35 -0.42
CA ALA A 317 3.55 -29.13 -0.26
C ALA A 317 4.52 -27.95 -0.12
N PHE A 318 4.22 -26.83 -0.77
CA PHE A 318 4.97 -25.58 -0.57
C PHE A 318 4.72 -24.95 0.82
N TYR A 319 4.30 -25.76 1.79
CA TYR A 319 4.19 -25.38 3.18
C TYR A 319 5.54 -25.49 3.88
N ARG A 320 6.15 -24.32 4.03
CA ARG A 320 7.43 -24.05 4.70
C ARG A 320 7.37 -24.49 6.19
N PRO A 321 8.26 -25.38 6.66
CA PRO A 321 8.46 -25.58 8.09
C PRO A 321 9.09 -24.33 8.73
N PRO A 322 8.81 -24.04 10.02
CA PRO A 322 9.71 -23.22 10.82
C PRO A 322 11.06 -23.96 10.90
N ASN A 323 12.14 -23.32 10.47
CA ASN A 323 13.44 -23.98 10.34
C ASN A 323 14.06 -24.22 11.73
N THR A 324 13.89 -25.44 12.27
CA THR A 324 14.53 -25.90 13.50
C THR A 324 15.34 -27.16 13.22
N GLY A 325 16.66 -27.01 13.22
CA GLY A 325 17.64 -28.09 13.41
C GLY A 325 17.64 -29.25 12.40
N PHE A 326 18.52 -29.17 11.39
CA PHE A 326 19.03 -30.37 10.74
C PHE A 326 19.92 -31.14 11.72
N ALA A 327 19.45 -32.28 12.23
CA ALA A 327 20.31 -33.27 12.86
C ALA A 327 21.00 -34.10 11.76
N ASN A 328 22.34 -34.17 11.80
CA ASN A 328 23.11 -35.05 10.94
C ASN A 328 22.78 -36.51 11.23
N SER A 329 22.65 -37.32 10.18
CA SER A 329 22.99 -38.73 10.26
C SER A 329 23.70 -39.16 8.98
N ASN A 330 25.00 -39.40 9.09
CA ASN A 330 25.77 -40.06 8.04
C ASN A 330 25.33 -41.51 7.93
N ASN A 331 25.23 -42.04 6.72
CA ASN A 331 25.68 -43.41 6.51
C ASN A 331 26.16 -43.66 5.07
N MET A 332 27.39 -44.15 4.95
CA MET A 332 27.91 -44.73 3.72
C MET A 332 27.37 -46.16 3.57
N THR A 333 27.04 -46.57 2.34
CA THR A 333 27.46 -47.91 1.86
C THR A 333 27.69 -47.89 0.36
N ASN A 334 28.73 -48.60 -0.07
CA ASN A 334 29.14 -48.79 -1.46
C ASN A 334 28.07 -49.50 -2.31
N LYS A 335 28.02 -49.22 -3.62
CA LYS A 335 28.51 -50.17 -4.66
C LYS A 335 28.35 -49.65 -6.11
N VAL A 336 29.49 -49.69 -6.83
CA VAL A 336 29.69 -50.31 -8.16
C VAL A 336 29.01 -49.68 -9.40
N ALA A 337 29.86 -49.26 -10.35
CA ALA A 337 29.50 -48.92 -11.73
C ALA A 337 29.36 -50.19 -12.62
N PRO A 338 28.88 -50.03 -13.86
CA PRO A 338 29.86 -50.09 -14.94
C PRO A 338 29.75 -48.99 -16.00
N SER A 339 30.89 -48.68 -16.60
CA SER A 339 31.09 -47.71 -17.69
C SER A 339 30.80 -48.30 -19.07
N LEU A 340 30.88 -47.44 -20.12
CA LEU A 340 31.02 -47.66 -21.58
C LEU A 340 29.88 -46.94 -22.36
N VAL A 341 30.07 -46.22 -23.48
CA VAL A 341 31.23 -46.02 -24.40
C VAL A 341 31.39 -44.52 -24.74
N LYS A 342 32.61 -44.13 -25.13
CA LYS A 342 33.06 -42.79 -25.58
C LYS A 342 33.10 -42.72 -27.11
N GLN A 343 32.54 -41.69 -27.77
CA GLN A 343 32.89 -41.34 -29.16
C GLN A 343 32.44 -39.94 -29.63
N GLN A 344 33.37 -39.24 -30.30
CA GLN A 344 33.27 -38.02 -31.12
C GLN A 344 34.65 -37.86 -31.81
N PRO A 345 34.85 -37.10 -32.91
CA PRO A 345 33.91 -36.47 -33.85
C PRO A 345 34.11 -36.98 -35.31
N PRO A 346 33.58 -36.33 -36.37
CA PRO A 346 34.33 -35.22 -36.99
C PRO A 346 33.49 -33.99 -37.40
N SER A 347 34.19 -32.88 -37.68
CA SER A 347 33.74 -31.64 -38.34
C SER A 347 33.72 -31.80 -39.88
N THR A 348 33.20 -30.91 -40.75
CA THR A 348 33.03 -29.44 -40.75
C THR A 348 31.79 -28.96 -41.55
N ASP A 349 31.53 -27.64 -41.51
CA ASP A 349 30.99 -26.74 -42.56
C ASP A 349 29.76 -25.85 -42.20
N THR A 350 29.68 -24.71 -42.89
CA THR A 350 29.10 -23.43 -42.44
C THR A 350 27.61 -23.21 -42.79
N PRO A 351 26.89 -22.34 -42.03
CA PRO A 351 25.49 -21.99 -42.31
C PRO A 351 25.34 -20.73 -43.18
N SER A 352 24.32 -20.71 -44.04
CA SER A 352 23.86 -19.52 -44.78
C SER A 352 22.82 -18.71 -44.00
N VAL A 353 22.84 -17.39 -44.20
CA VAL A 353 22.11 -16.39 -43.40
C VAL A 353 20.79 -15.95 -44.06
N SER A 354 19.80 -15.52 -43.25
CA SER A 354 18.83 -14.51 -43.66
C SER A 354 18.64 -13.46 -42.55
N GLU A 355 18.60 -12.19 -42.92
CA GLU A 355 18.88 -11.07 -42.02
C GLU A 355 17.62 -10.34 -41.55
N LYS A 356 17.55 -10.05 -40.25
CA LYS A 356 16.89 -8.86 -39.71
C LYS A 356 17.84 -8.20 -38.71
N ALA A 357 17.97 -6.88 -38.80
CA ALA A 357 18.99 -6.12 -38.08
C ALA A 357 18.86 -6.30 -36.55
N ARG A 358 19.94 -6.76 -35.91
CA ARG A 358 20.02 -6.89 -34.44
C ARG A 358 20.36 -5.53 -33.83
N SER A 359 19.69 -5.14 -32.76
CA SER A 359 20.04 -3.94 -31.98
C SER A 359 21.27 -4.18 -31.08
N VAL A 360 21.96 -3.11 -30.70
CA VAL A 360 23.18 -3.16 -29.87
C VAL A 360 22.82 -3.39 -28.40
N CYS A 361 23.54 -4.27 -27.71
CA CYS A 361 23.29 -4.61 -26.32
C CYS A 361 23.66 -3.46 -25.36
N ASP A 362 22.66 -2.77 -24.80
CA ASP A 362 22.91 -1.71 -23.81
C ASP A 362 23.51 -2.25 -22.50
N PHE A 363 23.16 -3.48 -22.10
CA PHE A 363 23.82 -4.13 -20.97
C PHE A 363 25.30 -4.43 -21.22
N TYR A 364 25.74 -4.59 -22.48
CA TYR A 364 27.16 -4.75 -22.83
C TYR A 364 27.91 -3.43 -22.72
N LYS A 365 27.34 -2.33 -23.25
CA LYS A 365 27.90 -0.97 -23.12
C LYS A 365 28.18 -0.59 -21.66
N VAL A 366 27.34 -1.05 -20.73
CA VAL A 366 27.46 -0.77 -19.28
C VAL A 366 28.15 -1.93 -18.52
N GLY A 367 28.78 -2.90 -19.21
CA GLY A 367 29.53 -4.00 -18.59
C GLY A 367 28.70 -4.94 -17.70
N LYS A 368 27.38 -5.01 -17.91
CA LYS A 368 26.40 -5.76 -17.09
C LYS A 368 25.74 -6.94 -17.81
N CYS A 369 25.98 -7.13 -19.11
CA CYS A 369 25.41 -8.25 -19.87
C CYS A 369 25.81 -9.61 -19.26
N LYS A 370 24.81 -10.43 -18.94
CA LYS A 370 24.99 -11.75 -18.30
C LYS A 370 25.25 -12.89 -19.30
N TYR A 371 25.10 -12.63 -20.61
CA TYR A 371 25.10 -13.65 -21.67
C TYR A 371 26.41 -13.72 -22.51
N GLY A 372 27.33 -12.77 -22.35
CA GLY A 372 28.62 -12.78 -23.07
C GLY A 372 28.47 -12.91 -24.59
N ALA A 373 29.27 -13.77 -25.22
CA ALA A 373 29.20 -14.05 -26.66
C ALA A 373 27.89 -14.75 -27.12
N GLN A 374 27.06 -15.23 -26.20
CA GLN A 374 25.75 -15.82 -26.49
C GLN A 374 24.59 -14.80 -26.39
N CYS A 375 24.90 -13.52 -26.23
CA CYS A 375 23.88 -12.48 -26.19
C CYS A 375 23.13 -12.35 -27.54
N ARG A 376 21.79 -12.23 -27.46
CA ARG A 376 20.92 -12.02 -28.63
C ARG A 376 21.15 -10.66 -29.32
N TYR A 377 21.71 -9.69 -28.60
CA TYR A 377 21.96 -8.31 -29.03
C TYR A 377 23.45 -8.10 -29.38
N LEU A 378 23.74 -7.19 -30.32
CA LEU A 378 25.12 -6.99 -30.81
C LEU A 378 26.05 -6.39 -29.75
N HIS A 379 27.22 -7.02 -29.59
CA HIS A 379 28.31 -6.56 -28.72
C HIS A 379 29.36 -5.83 -29.57
N VAL A 380 29.15 -4.55 -29.86
CA VAL A 380 30.08 -3.74 -30.65
C VAL A 380 31.16 -3.15 -29.72
N SER A 381 32.43 -3.39 -30.01
CA SER A 381 33.56 -2.74 -29.35
C SER A 381 33.79 -1.34 -29.91
N SER A 382 33.93 -0.34 -29.05
CA SER A 382 34.09 1.07 -29.42
C SER A 382 35.48 1.38 -29.99
N SER A 383 35.73 1.02 -31.26
CA SER A 383 36.95 1.39 -31.99
C SER A 383 36.61 1.96 -33.38
N THR A 384 36.88 3.26 -33.54
CA THR A 384 36.97 4.01 -34.82
C THR A 384 35.76 3.96 -35.78
N ASN A 385 34.85 4.93 -35.65
CA ASN A 385 34.81 6.07 -36.59
C ASN A 385 33.73 7.09 -36.19
N SER A 386 34.16 8.31 -35.84
CA SER A 386 33.28 9.48 -35.67
C SER A 386 33.65 10.53 -36.73
N PRO A 387 32.70 10.99 -37.58
CA PRO A 387 32.94 12.15 -38.43
C PRO A 387 33.10 13.40 -37.57
N SER A 388 34.30 13.98 -37.57
CA SER A 388 34.62 15.22 -36.84
C SER A 388 34.19 16.44 -37.64
N TRP A 389 33.54 17.42 -36.99
CA TRP A 389 33.60 18.82 -37.41
C TRP A 389 33.67 19.79 -36.22
N ARG A 390 34.88 20.32 -36.01
CA ARG A 390 35.27 21.63 -35.43
C ARG A 390 34.78 22.03 -34.01
N SER A 391 35.75 22.12 -33.11
CA SER A 391 35.85 23.21 -32.12
C SER A 391 36.39 24.49 -32.79
N PRO A 392 36.30 25.66 -32.11
CA PRO A 392 37.52 26.25 -31.54
C PRO A 392 37.37 26.77 -30.10
N SER A 393 38.51 26.98 -29.45
CA SER A 393 38.70 27.39 -28.05
C SER A 393 38.63 28.93 -27.84
N GLY A 394 38.42 29.41 -26.61
CA GLY A 394 38.70 30.82 -26.25
C GLY A 394 38.15 31.33 -24.90
N ASP A 395 39.07 31.56 -23.94
CA ASP A 395 39.06 32.34 -22.69
C ASP A 395 37.84 33.07 -22.05
N LYS A 396 37.79 32.96 -20.70
CA LYS A 396 37.55 33.97 -19.62
C LYS A 396 36.46 35.07 -19.77
N LEU A 397 35.54 35.19 -18.79
CA LEU A 397 35.63 36.05 -17.58
C LEU A 397 34.37 35.88 -16.68
N GLU A 398 34.20 36.69 -15.63
CA GLU A 398 33.38 36.40 -14.43
C GLU A 398 31.98 37.07 -14.36
N THR A 399 31.19 36.60 -13.38
CA THR A 399 30.08 37.25 -12.65
C THR A 399 28.65 37.39 -13.22
N ASN A 400 27.74 36.69 -12.53
CA ASN A 400 26.36 37.04 -12.11
C ASN A 400 25.24 37.28 -13.14
N GLY A 401 24.14 36.51 -13.01
CA GLY A 401 22.82 37.00 -13.47
C GLY A 401 21.71 36.01 -13.85
N SER A 402 21.40 35.00 -13.02
CA SER A 402 20.10 34.26 -13.00
C SER A 402 19.59 33.47 -14.23
N ALA A 403 18.94 32.34 -13.91
CA ALA A 403 18.02 31.54 -14.75
C ALA A 403 18.54 30.97 -16.08
N GLU A 404 18.88 29.67 -16.09
CA GLU A 404 18.17 28.66 -16.90
C GLU A 404 18.54 27.21 -16.46
N SER A 405 17.55 26.31 -16.40
CA SER A 405 17.68 24.83 -16.42
C SER A 405 18.71 24.12 -15.50
N GLN A 406 18.28 23.82 -14.26
CA GLN A 406 18.89 22.73 -13.48
C GLN A 406 18.67 21.36 -14.15
N ARG A 407 19.74 20.75 -14.66
CA ARG A 407 19.81 19.28 -14.79
C ARG A 407 20.34 18.71 -13.47
N SER A 408 19.45 18.15 -12.67
CA SER A 408 19.73 17.73 -11.29
C SER A 408 20.95 16.83 -11.15
N ALA A 409 21.88 17.22 -10.29
CA ALA A 409 23.00 16.37 -9.89
C ALA A 409 22.49 15.10 -9.19
N SER A 410 23.19 13.96 -9.36
CA SER A 410 22.78 12.72 -8.71
C SER A 410 22.88 12.87 -7.18
N PRO A 411 21.82 12.54 -6.40
CA PRO A 411 21.75 12.89 -4.98
C PRO A 411 22.88 12.27 -4.14
N THR A 412 23.48 11.17 -4.61
CA THR A 412 24.58 10.45 -3.95
C THR A 412 25.86 11.27 -3.72
N VAL A 413 26.06 12.38 -4.43
CA VAL A 413 27.20 13.29 -4.24
C VAL A 413 27.19 13.98 -2.86
N SER A 414 26.03 14.04 -2.20
CA SER A 414 25.86 14.62 -0.85
C SER A 414 26.21 13.68 0.31
N LEU A 415 26.55 12.41 0.05
CA LEU A 415 26.95 11.45 1.08
C LEU A 415 28.34 11.77 1.66
N PRO A 416 28.59 11.47 2.96
CA PRO A 416 29.88 11.73 3.59
C PRO A 416 31.00 10.91 2.93
N ARG A 417 32.21 11.47 2.88
CA ARG A 417 33.40 10.76 2.38
C ARG A 417 34.02 9.91 3.49
N LYS A 418 34.67 8.80 3.13
CA LYS A 418 35.21 7.81 4.08
C LYS A 418 36.27 8.43 5.00
N GLU A 419 37.00 9.42 4.50
CA GLU A 419 38.07 10.15 5.19
C GLU A 419 37.52 11.20 6.18
N THR A 420 36.26 11.62 6.02
CA THR A 420 35.60 12.64 6.85
C THR A 420 34.84 12.08 8.05
N ILE A 421 34.69 10.75 8.13
CA ILE A 421 33.96 10.08 9.21
C ILE A 421 34.94 9.75 10.34
N PRO A 422 34.73 10.24 11.58
CA PRO A 422 35.65 9.95 12.68
C PRO A 422 35.70 8.45 13.01
N PRO A 423 36.87 7.91 13.44
CA PRO A 423 37.00 6.52 13.84
C PRO A 423 35.97 6.11 14.89
N SER A 424 35.44 4.89 14.77
CA SER A 424 34.43 4.30 15.67
C SER A 424 33.08 5.04 15.74
N LEU A 425 32.84 6.05 14.90
CA LEU A 425 31.54 6.70 14.77
C LEU A 425 30.83 6.33 13.45
N ILE A 426 29.50 6.47 13.46
CA ILE A 426 28.62 6.18 12.33
C ILE A 426 27.80 7.44 12.01
N PRO A 427 27.88 7.99 10.78
CA PRO A 427 27.06 9.11 10.38
C PRO A 427 25.60 8.67 10.26
N VAL A 428 24.69 9.47 10.83
CA VAL A 428 23.25 9.30 10.68
C VAL A 428 22.59 10.59 10.23
N ASN A 429 21.49 10.46 9.48
CA ASN A 429 20.64 11.59 9.14
C ASN A 429 19.69 11.94 10.31
N LYS A 430 18.83 12.95 10.09
CA LYS A 430 17.85 13.44 11.08
C LYS A 430 16.85 12.37 11.59
N ASN A 431 16.64 11.31 10.82
CA ASN A 431 15.76 10.17 11.17
C ASN A 431 16.51 9.09 11.99
N ASN A 432 17.75 9.35 12.42
CA ASN A 432 18.68 8.34 12.93
C ASN A 432 18.97 7.20 11.92
N TYR A 433 18.79 7.43 10.62
CA TYR A 433 19.10 6.45 9.59
C TYR A 433 20.60 6.47 9.28
N ARG A 434 21.26 5.31 9.33
CA ARG A 434 22.69 5.17 9.00
C ARG A 434 22.95 5.51 7.53
N LEU A 435 23.88 6.44 7.33
CA LEU A 435 24.44 6.75 6.02
C LEU A 435 25.67 5.87 5.77
N ASP A 436 25.82 5.38 4.54
CA ASP A 436 27.07 4.76 4.09
C ASP A 436 28.00 5.84 3.51
N PRO A 437 29.33 5.69 3.64
CA PRO A 437 30.27 6.57 2.97
C PRO A 437 30.10 6.48 1.45
N TYR A 438 30.25 7.60 0.74
CA TYR A 438 30.20 7.62 -0.72
C TYR A 438 31.24 6.67 -1.34
N ILE A 439 30.78 5.77 -2.22
CA ILE A 439 31.61 4.87 -3.01
C ILE A 439 31.65 5.41 -4.45
N PRO A 440 32.82 5.85 -4.96
CA PRO A 440 32.97 6.23 -6.36
C PRO A 440 32.57 5.06 -7.28
N PRO A 441 31.66 5.24 -8.26
CA PRO A 441 31.26 4.17 -9.16
C PRO A 441 32.47 3.53 -9.87
N PRO A 442 32.67 2.21 -9.78
CA PRO A 442 33.78 1.54 -10.46
C PRO A 442 33.59 1.53 -11.98
N SER A 443 34.69 1.47 -12.73
CA SER A 443 34.65 1.39 -14.19
C SER A 443 34.01 0.07 -14.66
N THR A 444 33.52 0.05 -15.90
CA THR A 444 32.96 -1.16 -16.52
C THR A 444 33.99 -2.28 -16.65
N GLU A 445 35.26 -1.94 -16.87
CA GLU A 445 36.40 -2.85 -16.98
C GLU A 445 36.72 -3.50 -15.62
N THR A 446 36.88 -2.69 -14.56
CA THR A 446 37.15 -3.18 -13.20
C THR A 446 36.01 -4.08 -12.68
N VAL A 447 34.76 -3.80 -13.05
CA VAL A 447 33.61 -4.66 -12.71
C VAL A 447 33.66 -6.00 -13.46
N GLN A 448 34.18 -6.05 -14.69
CA GLN A 448 34.36 -7.30 -15.44
C GLN A 448 35.51 -8.12 -14.86
N GLU A 449 36.65 -7.49 -14.57
CA GLU A 449 37.82 -8.11 -13.94
C GLU A 449 37.45 -8.72 -12.57
N LEU A 450 36.72 -7.97 -11.73
CA LEU A 450 36.23 -8.47 -10.44
C LEU A 450 35.37 -9.74 -10.59
N ARG A 451 34.47 -9.77 -11.59
CA ARG A 451 33.63 -10.96 -11.85
C ARG A 451 34.46 -12.14 -12.33
N ALA A 452 35.43 -11.92 -13.21
CA ALA A 452 36.37 -12.97 -13.62
C ALA A 452 37.12 -13.53 -12.41
N ARG A 453 37.55 -12.68 -11.47
CA ARG A 453 38.21 -13.13 -10.24
C ARG A 453 37.28 -13.94 -9.32
N ILE A 454 36.06 -13.44 -9.06
CA ILE A 454 35.07 -14.10 -8.19
C ILE A 454 34.62 -15.46 -8.75
N ASN A 455 34.47 -15.57 -10.08
CA ASN A 455 34.11 -16.83 -10.74
C ASN A 455 35.19 -17.92 -10.58
N ASN A 456 36.47 -17.53 -10.48
CA ASN A 456 37.57 -18.46 -10.23
C ASN A 456 37.68 -18.82 -8.73
N LYS A 457 37.65 -17.82 -7.84
CA LYS A 457 37.59 -18.02 -6.38
C LYS A 457 36.90 -16.83 -5.71
N ARG A 458 35.92 -17.11 -4.84
CA ARG A 458 35.17 -16.08 -4.12
C ARG A 458 36.10 -15.32 -3.14
N LEU A 459 36.06 -14.00 -3.19
CA LEU A 459 36.87 -13.09 -2.36
C LEU A 459 36.28 -12.96 -0.94
N CYS A 460 37.14 -12.84 0.08
CA CYS A 460 36.69 -12.67 1.46
C CYS A 460 36.32 -11.22 1.79
N ASN A 461 35.02 -10.92 1.93
CA ASN A 461 34.55 -9.57 2.26
C ASN A 461 35.13 -9.05 3.59
N SER A 462 35.25 -9.90 4.63
CA SER A 462 35.83 -9.49 5.91
C SER A 462 37.29 -9.08 5.76
N TYR A 463 38.11 -9.90 5.09
CA TYR A 463 39.51 -9.60 4.84
C TYR A 463 39.70 -8.28 4.08
N TYR A 464 39.06 -8.13 2.92
CA TYR A 464 39.29 -6.97 2.06
C TYR A 464 38.64 -5.68 2.58
N LEU A 465 37.43 -5.75 3.14
CA LEU A 465 36.66 -4.55 3.52
C LEU A 465 36.87 -4.16 4.99
N ASN A 466 37.08 -5.12 5.89
CA ASN A 466 37.34 -4.87 7.32
C ASN A 466 38.83 -4.97 7.68
N GLY A 467 39.70 -5.34 6.73
CA GLY A 467 41.15 -5.41 6.89
C GLY A 467 41.67 -6.65 7.62
N SER A 468 40.79 -7.56 8.04
CA SER A 468 41.17 -8.81 8.71
C SER A 468 40.08 -9.87 8.57
N CYS A 469 40.48 -11.14 8.65
CA CYS A 469 39.57 -12.29 8.72
C CYS A 469 39.87 -13.04 10.02
N GLU A 470 38.82 -13.36 10.80
CA GLU A 470 38.94 -14.07 12.08
C GLU A 470 38.92 -15.60 11.91
N GLN A 471 38.75 -16.11 10.69
CA GLN A 471 38.75 -17.54 10.37
C GLN A 471 40.16 -18.02 10.01
N GLU A 472 40.74 -18.87 10.86
CA GLU A 472 42.10 -19.43 10.66
C GLU A 472 42.23 -20.24 9.35
N ASN A 473 41.16 -20.95 8.94
CA ASN A 473 41.10 -21.68 7.68
C ASN A 473 39.97 -21.16 6.78
N CYS A 474 40.10 -19.89 6.36
CA CYS A 474 39.13 -19.24 5.47
C CYS A 474 39.15 -19.87 4.07
N GLY A 475 38.02 -20.42 3.61
CA GLY A 475 37.89 -20.99 2.25
C GLY A 475 37.87 -19.95 1.12
N PHE A 476 37.71 -18.68 1.45
CA PHE A 476 37.70 -17.56 0.50
C PHE A 476 39.11 -17.11 0.12
N ASP A 477 39.24 -16.33 -0.95
CA ASP A 477 40.52 -15.79 -1.38
C ASP A 477 40.94 -14.58 -0.54
N HIS A 478 42.22 -14.56 -0.13
CA HIS A 478 42.94 -13.51 0.59
C HIS A 478 44.16 -12.99 -0.20
N GLY A 479 44.34 -13.40 -1.46
CA GLY A 479 45.45 -12.94 -2.31
C GLY A 479 45.45 -11.42 -2.56
N PRO A 480 46.52 -10.87 -3.16
CA PRO A 480 46.59 -9.45 -3.47
C PRO A 480 45.43 -9.01 -4.38
N LEU A 481 44.87 -7.84 -4.09
CA LEU A 481 43.75 -7.23 -4.81
C LEU A 481 44.05 -5.73 -5.01
N SER A 482 43.84 -5.21 -6.22
CA SER A 482 44.10 -3.80 -6.52
C SER A 482 43.12 -2.86 -5.79
N PRO A 483 43.47 -1.58 -5.58
CA PRO A 483 42.56 -0.60 -4.96
C PRO A 483 41.23 -0.47 -5.72
N ASP A 484 41.26 -0.51 -7.05
CA ASP A 484 40.07 -0.38 -7.90
C ASP A 484 39.15 -1.61 -7.77
N LEU A 485 39.73 -2.83 -7.79
CA LEU A 485 38.98 -4.05 -7.52
C LEU A 485 38.41 -4.09 -6.09
N LYS A 486 39.11 -3.50 -5.12
CA LYS A 486 38.62 -3.35 -3.75
C LYS A 486 37.45 -2.35 -3.66
N ASN A 487 37.47 -1.25 -4.40
CA ASN A 487 36.31 -0.37 -4.56
C ASN A 487 35.14 -1.14 -5.19
N ALA A 488 35.36 -1.82 -6.31
CA ALA A 488 34.32 -2.59 -6.98
C ALA A 488 33.71 -3.69 -6.07
N LEU A 489 34.53 -4.31 -5.21
CA LEU A 489 34.07 -5.25 -4.18
C LEU A 489 33.26 -4.57 -3.07
N GLU A 490 33.68 -3.37 -2.59
CA GLU A 490 32.94 -2.57 -1.61
C GLU A 490 31.56 -2.14 -2.17
N SER A 491 31.53 -1.72 -3.44
CA SER A 491 30.30 -1.39 -4.18
C SER A 491 29.38 -2.62 -4.35
N LEU A 492 29.94 -3.78 -4.70
CA LEU A 492 29.18 -5.02 -4.84
C LEU A 492 28.63 -5.52 -3.49
N ALA A 493 29.41 -5.46 -2.42
CA ALA A 493 28.98 -5.85 -1.08
C ALA A 493 27.87 -4.93 -0.55
N ARG A 494 28.02 -3.60 -0.71
CA ARG A 494 26.96 -2.63 -0.35
C ARG A 494 25.77 -2.61 -1.30
N SER A 495 25.77 -3.38 -2.39
CA SER A 495 24.55 -3.61 -3.18
C SER A 495 23.57 -4.60 -2.52
N LEU A 496 24.00 -5.33 -1.49
CA LEU A 496 23.17 -6.25 -0.71
C LEU A 496 22.66 -5.57 0.56
N PRO A 497 21.36 -5.70 0.90
CA PRO A 497 20.78 -5.02 2.06
C PRO A 497 21.30 -5.57 3.39
N CYS A 498 21.65 -4.66 4.29
CA CYS A 498 21.92 -5.00 5.69
C CYS A 498 20.62 -5.42 6.40
N PRO A 499 20.60 -6.56 7.13
CA PRO A 499 19.43 -6.98 7.89
C PRO A 499 18.93 -5.94 8.92
N LYS A 500 19.86 -5.22 9.58
CA LYS A 500 19.54 -4.12 10.50
C LYS A 500 19.13 -2.81 9.80
N ARG A 501 19.22 -2.71 8.46
CA ARG A 501 18.90 -1.51 7.65
C ARG A 501 19.52 -0.23 8.25
N GLY A 502 18.87 0.93 8.13
CA GLY A 502 19.32 2.20 8.73
C GLY A 502 19.56 2.17 10.24
N SER A 503 19.00 1.21 10.97
CA SER A 503 19.23 1.01 12.41
C SER A 503 20.55 0.30 12.73
N CYS A 504 21.32 -0.14 11.72
CA CYS A 504 22.61 -0.80 11.94
C CYS A 504 23.63 0.14 12.61
N ARG A 505 24.30 -0.35 13.66
CA ARG A 505 25.42 0.36 14.32
C ARG A 505 26.74 -0.43 14.36
N LYS A 506 26.86 -1.55 13.63
CA LYS A 506 28.14 -2.28 13.48
C LYS A 506 29.14 -1.45 12.65
N ALA A 507 30.30 -1.08 13.20
CA ALA A 507 31.32 -0.30 12.46
C ALA A 507 31.72 -0.99 11.14
N ASN A 508 32.10 -2.26 11.25
CA ASN A 508 32.62 -3.13 10.20
C ASN A 508 31.51 -3.81 9.33
N CYS A 509 30.37 -3.14 9.16
CA CYS A 509 29.29 -3.67 8.32
C CYS A 509 29.64 -3.52 6.84
N THR A 510 29.71 -4.66 6.13
CA THR A 510 30.02 -4.75 4.69
C THR A 510 28.79 -4.65 3.79
N HIS A 511 27.59 -4.71 4.35
CA HIS A 511 26.32 -4.59 3.63
C HIS A 511 25.88 -3.13 3.47
N GLY A 512 24.97 -2.87 2.54
CA GLY A 512 24.41 -1.55 2.27
C GLY A 512 23.26 -1.19 3.18
N HIS A 513 23.23 0.07 3.59
CA HIS A 513 22.14 0.70 4.34
C HIS A 513 21.42 1.73 3.47
N ILE A 514 22.12 2.43 2.56
CA ILE A 514 21.56 3.46 1.68
C ILE A 514 21.92 3.27 0.20
N CYS A 515 21.02 3.64 -0.72
CA CYS A 515 21.18 3.33 -2.14
C CYS A 515 22.08 4.34 -2.87
N GLN A 516 23.29 3.90 -3.18
CA GLN A 516 24.28 4.68 -3.95
C GLN A 516 24.22 4.45 -5.48
N THR A 517 23.24 3.69 -5.99
CA THR A 517 23.09 3.47 -7.43
C THR A 517 22.60 4.76 -8.12
N PRO A 518 23.36 5.36 -9.05
CA PRO A 518 23.06 6.71 -9.58
C PRO A 518 21.81 6.74 -10.46
N ASP A 519 21.53 5.65 -11.19
CA ASP A 519 20.39 5.49 -12.10
C ASP A 519 19.42 4.42 -11.57
N CYS A 520 19.01 4.51 -10.30
CA CYS A 520 18.22 3.46 -9.65
C CYS A 520 16.73 3.47 -10.05
N LYS A 521 16.14 2.29 -10.36
CA LYS A 521 14.72 2.10 -10.68
C LYS A 521 13.75 2.62 -9.60
N HIS A 522 14.10 2.53 -8.32
CA HIS A 522 13.29 3.12 -7.23
C HIS A 522 13.31 4.65 -7.18
N ARG A 523 14.20 5.30 -7.96
CA ARG A 523 14.26 6.76 -8.17
C ARG A 523 14.01 7.16 -9.64
N GLY A 524 13.31 6.30 -10.40
CA GLY A 524 12.96 6.57 -11.81
C GLY A 524 14.05 6.27 -12.84
N GLY A 525 15.18 5.68 -12.42
CA GLY A 525 16.27 5.24 -13.32
C GLY A 525 16.08 3.84 -13.91
N LYS A 526 17.07 3.35 -14.67
CA LYS A 526 16.98 2.04 -15.37
C LYS A 526 17.60 0.87 -14.60
N LEU A 527 18.45 1.12 -13.61
CA LEU A 527 19.18 0.07 -12.88
C LEU A 527 18.39 -0.49 -11.69
N TYR A 528 18.18 -1.80 -11.69
CA TYR A 528 17.63 -2.53 -10.55
C TYR A 528 18.55 -2.43 -9.31
N CYS A 529 17.96 -2.29 -8.12
CA CYS A 529 18.65 -2.29 -6.83
C CYS A 529 17.96 -3.26 -5.86
N LYS A 530 18.75 -3.93 -5.01
CA LYS A 530 18.26 -4.91 -4.02
C LYS A 530 18.02 -4.31 -2.62
N LEU A 531 18.33 -3.03 -2.44
CA LEU A 531 18.07 -2.35 -1.17
C LEU A 531 16.55 -2.14 -1.00
N PRO A 532 16.01 -2.14 0.23
CA PRO A 532 14.59 -1.89 0.44
C PRO A 532 14.21 -0.46 0.03
N TYR A 533 12.92 -0.24 -0.26
CA TYR A 533 12.41 1.06 -0.70
C TYR A 533 12.83 2.24 0.21
N ALA A 534 12.79 2.05 1.54
CA ALA A 534 13.23 3.06 2.51
C ALA A 534 14.65 3.58 2.23
N SER A 535 15.61 2.70 1.87
CA SER A 535 17.01 3.06 1.58
C SER A 535 17.20 3.97 0.33
N HIS A 536 16.13 4.34 -0.37
CA HIS A 536 16.18 5.15 -1.60
C HIS A 536 15.75 6.60 -1.40
N ASN A 537 14.93 6.87 -0.38
CA ASN A 537 14.25 8.16 -0.14
C ASN A 537 14.64 8.80 1.20
N GLU A 538 15.71 8.31 1.84
CA GLU A 538 16.26 8.93 3.05
C GLU A 538 16.98 10.25 2.72
N ASP A 539 17.03 11.13 3.72
CA ASP A 539 17.86 12.32 3.69
C ASP A 539 19.35 11.93 3.76
N TYR A 540 20.17 12.44 2.85
CA TYR A 540 21.60 12.11 2.77
C TYR A 540 22.47 13.07 3.61
N ALA A 541 21.89 14.15 4.14
CA ALA A 541 22.59 15.05 5.04
C ALA A 541 22.93 14.35 6.37
N VAL A 542 24.21 14.42 6.78
CA VAL A 542 24.65 13.97 8.10
C VAL A 542 24.11 14.95 9.14
N ALA A 543 23.27 14.47 10.07
CA ALA A 543 22.74 15.25 11.17
C ALA A 543 23.53 15.03 12.47
N SER A 544 24.02 13.81 12.71
CA SER A 544 24.87 13.50 13.86
C SER A 544 25.76 12.28 13.62
N TYR A 545 26.68 12.04 14.56
CA TYR A 545 27.56 10.88 14.59
C TYR A 545 27.27 10.07 15.86
N LEU A 546 26.97 8.78 15.71
CA LEU A 546 26.68 7.88 16.83
C LEU A 546 27.82 6.88 17.04
N PRO A 547 28.10 6.46 18.29
CA PRO A 547 29.11 5.44 18.56
C PRO A 547 28.73 4.10 17.93
N ALA A 548 29.72 3.38 17.41
CA ALA A 548 29.52 2.07 16.83
C ALA A 548 29.42 0.94 17.89
N GLU A 549 28.59 -0.06 17.61
CA GLU A 549 28.57 -1.35 18.32
C GLU A 549 29.93 -2.06 18.12
N THR A 550 30.75 -2.12 19.16
CA THR A 550 31.92 -3.01 19.23
C THR A 550 31.54 -4.30 19.94
N ARG A 551 31.92 -5.47 19.39
CA ARG A 551 31.93 -6.72 20.15
C ARG A 551 33.21 -6.78 20.97
N PRO A 552 33.16 -7.07 22.29
CA PRO A 552 34.39 -7.32 23.05
C PRO A 552 35.05 -8.61 22.58
N ARG A 553 36.38 -8.58 22.39
CA ARG A 553 37.19 -9.77 22.11
C ARG A 553 37.14 -10.73 23.30
N GLN A 554 36.49 -11.89 23.16
CA GLN A 554 36.66 -12.99 24.12
C GLN A 554 37.93 -13.77 23.79
N SER A 555 39.03 -13.45 24.49
CA SER A 555 40.23 -14.28 24.52
C SER A 555 39.94 -15.61 25.24
N ARG A 556 40.01 -16.74 24.52
CA ARG A 556 39.99 -18.06 25.14
C ARG A 556 41.28 -18.29 25.94
N GLN A 557 41.20 -18.20 27.27
CA GLN A 557 42.15 -18.91 28.14
C GLN A 557 41.49 -20.19 28.64
N THR A 558 42.22 -21.29 28.52
CA THR A 558 41.87 -22.58 29.13
C THR A 558 42.26 -22.57 30.60
N SER A 559 41.30 -22.81 31.49
CA SER A 559 41.60 -23.20 32.87
C SER A 559 40.59 -24.23 33.38
N TYR A 560 41.13 -25.35 33.85
CA TYR A 560 40.45 -26.23 34.79
C TYR A 560 40.34 -25.47 36.12
N ALA A 561 39.18 -25.51 36.77
CA ALA A 561 39.01 -24.94 38.12
C ALA A 561 38.63 -26.05 39.10
N SER A 562 39.64 -26.59 39.79
CA SER A 562 39.46 -27.12 41.12
C SER A 562 39.13 -25.98 42.11
N ASN A 563 38.48 -26.34 43.21
CA ASN A 563 37.85 -25.44 44.17
C ASN A 563 38.82 -24.39 44.80
N GLY A 564 38.41 -23.12 44.90
CA GLY A 564 39.11 -22.13 45.74
C GLY A 564 39.01 -20.64 45.37
N GLY A 565 37.96 -19.94 45.85
CA GLY A 565 38.02 -18.52 46.25
C GLY A 565 37.96 -17.39 45.19
N GLY A 566 36.88 -16.58 45.23
CA GLY A 566 36.94 -15.13 44.95
C GLY A 566 36.28 -14.56 43.67
N GLY A 567 35.05 -14.01 43.79
CA GLY A 567 34.60 -12.76 43.14
C GLY A 567 34.23 -12.68 41.63
N GLY A 568 32.93 -12.50 41.33
CA GLY A 568 32.44 -11.49 40.35
C GLY A 568 32.16 -11.82 38.85
N GLY A 569 30.87 -12.04 38.48
CA GLY A 569 30.17 -11.38 37.34
C GLY A 569 30.29 -11.80 35.85
N GLY A 570 29.27 -12.54 35.33
CA GLY A 570 28.52 -12.23 34.06
C GLY A 570 28.90 -12.81 32.66
N GLY A 571 27.89 -13.17 31.82
CA GLY A 571 27.94 -13.02 30.33
C GLY A 571 27.46 -14.16 29.36
N SER A 572 26.61 -13.79 28.36
CA SER A 572 26.25 -14.36 27.01
C SER A 572 26.08 -15.90 26.76
N ILE A 573 25.31 -16.45 25.80
CA ILE A 573 24.65 -16.06 24.51
C ILE A 573 25.56 -16.12 23.24
N ARG A 574 25.03 -16.64 22.10
CA ARG A 574 25.69 -16.80 20.77
C ARG A 574 24.71 -16.74 19.56
N ASP A 575 25.25 -16.45 18.37
CA ASP A 575 24.58 -16.33 17.05
C ASP A 575 25.29 -17.21 15.98
N ASP A 576 24.72 -17.33 14.75
CA ASP A 576 25.40 -17.82 13.52
C ASP A 576 24.80 -17.21 12.21
N ASP A 577 25.57 -17.20 11.11
CA ASP A 577 25.34 -16.41 9.87
C ASP A 577 25.12 -17.23 8.54
N ALA A 578 24.16 -16.76 7.73
CA ALA A 578 24.15 -16.47 6.25
C ALA A 578 24.65 -17.42 5.10
N GLU A 579 23.84 -17.55 4.01
CA GLU A 579 24.29 -17.53 2.59
C GLU A 579 23.18 -17.24 1.53
N SER A 580 23.50 -17.09 0.21
CA SER A 580 22.59 -16.48 -0.80
C SER A 580 22.82 -16.82 -2.32
N SER A 581 21.91 -16.31 -3.18
CA SER A 581 21.87 -16.27 -4.69
C SER A 581 21.09 -17.42 -5.39
N SER A 582 20.39 -17.27 -6.55
CA SER A 582 20.60 -16.38 -7.71
C SER A 582 19.35 -16.09 -8.61
N ARG A 583 19.23 -14.83 -9.08
CA ARG A 583 18.83 -14.26 -10.42
C ARG A 583 17.81 -14.95 -11.38
N GLY A 584 16.94 -14.12 -11.99
CA GLY A 584 16.78 -14.08 -13.47
C GLY A 584 15.41 -13.71 -14.08
N ASP A 585 15.16 -12.42 -14.35
CA ASP A 585 14.10 -11.93 -15.26
C ASP A 585 14.61 -11.70 -16.70
N GLU A 586 13.68 -11.62 -17.68
CA GLU A 586 13.62 -10.77 -18.89
C GLU A 586 12.39 -11.24 -19.75
N ASP A 587 11.35 -10.42 -20.06
CA ASP A 587 11.27 -9.25 -20.97
C ASP A 587 11.02 -9.68 -22.44
N ASP A 588 10.22 -9.05 -23.33
CA ASP A 588 9.14 -8.04 -23.22
C ASP A 588 8.41 -7.90 -24.61
N ASP A 589 7.55 -6.88 -24.75
CA ASP A 589 7.27 -6.05 -25.95
C ASP A 589 5.97 -6.21 -26.79
N GLU A 590 5.31 -5.05 -26.92
CA GLU A 590 4.18 -4.68 -27.78
C GLU A 590 4.62 -4.38 -29.23
N GLN A 591 3.65 -4.16 -30.14
CA GLN A 591 3.76 -2.99 -31.02
C GLN A 591 2.42 -2.43 -31.52
N VAL A 592 2.41 -1.12 -31.76
CA VAL A 592 1.25 -0.27 -32.06
C VAL A 592 1.51 0.55 -33.33
N GLY A 593 0.46 0.82 -34.11
CA GLY A 593 0.40 1.93 -35.08
C GLY A 593 -0.17 1.53 -36.46
N MET A 594 -0.81 2.42 -37.24
CA MET A 594 -1.30 3.77 -36.94
C MET A 594 -2.25 4.24 -38.07
N ASN A 595 -3.20 5.15 -37.75
CA ASN A 595 -3.91 6.10 -38.64
C ASN A 595 -4.80 5.60 -39.81
N GLY A 596 -6.03 6.12 -39.91
CA GLY A 596 -6.83 6.05 -41.16
C GLY A 596 -8.33 6.39 -41.10
N SER A 597 -8.68 7.68 -41.05
CA SER A 597 -9.91 8.31 -41.63
C SER A 597 -11.36 7.86 -41.29
N ASN A 598 -12.21 8.87 -41.09
CA ASN A 598 -13.67 8.84 -40.91
C ASN A 598 -14.48 8.14 -42.04
N GLY A 599 -15.70 7.65 -41.75
CA GLY A 599 -16.72 7.49 -42.81
C GLY A 599 -17.99 6.66 -42.54
N ALA A 600 -19.05 7.32 -42.08
CA ALA A 600 -20.47 7.09 -42.45
C ALA A 600 -21.22 5.78 -42.12
N SER A 601 -22.56 5.90 -42.18
CA SER A 601 -23.61 4.96 -41.73
C SER A 601 -24.17 4.05 -42.85
N ILE A 602 -25.20 3.26 -42.48
CA ILE A 602 -26.22 2.55 -43.28
C ILE A 602 -25.97 1.03 -43.41
N GLY A 603 -26.98 0.25 -43.02
CA GLY A 603 -27.02 -1.21 -43.03
C GLY A 603 -27.99 -1.73 -41.99
#